data_AF-A0A166ZE03-F1
#
_entry.id   AF-A0A166ZE03-F1
#
_cell.length_a   1.000
_cell.length_b   1.000
_cell.length_c   1.000
_cell.angle_alpha   90.00
_cell.angle_beta   90.00
_cell.angle_gamma   90.00
#
_symmetry.space_group_name_H-M   'P 1'
#
loop_
_entity.id
_entity.type
_entity.pdbx_description
1 polymer ?
#
loop_
_entity_poly.entity_id
_entity_poly.type
_entity_poly.pdbx_seq_one_letter_code
_entity_poly.pdbx_strand_id
1 'polypeptide(L)'
;MATPDAYFFGVEIELIAAPIRPRNPFSPEYYYEKLASWIRSFNVRAAADTLVEKYRKYPEHYNKWWITEDGSLKHPEYPCIPLEAVSPVLSTCHRWEGTIEVFWAACDRVFQMPEASHRCGSHIHVSPSPLKMFSLSQLKRVAYGVVFYEPLVEEILPRSRRNHPYCKLNTEHSDELKTIIWSSQDTESSLRRVRHRIIDGSHEETCDEEDEEDSSSDDDSSISSKSDSKYSDSDTYDFEDTDSDELDSVYTDSDYFY
;
A
#
# COMPACT_ATOMS: atom_id res chain seq x y z
N MET A 1 -2.57 27.37 -8.22
CA MET A 1 -1.75 26.81 -7.11
C MET A 1 -0.35 26.55 -7.64
N ALA A 2 0.68 26.97 -6.92
CA ALA A 2 2.07 26.72 -7.31
C ALA A 2 2.37 25.21 -7.29
N THR A 3 3.10 24.73 -8.29
CA THR A 3 3.70 23.39 -8.29
C THR A 3 4.76 23.32 -7.19
N PRO A 4 4.88 22.21 -6.43
CA PRO A 4 5.97 22.05 -5.48
C PRO A 4 7.32 22.14 -6.19
N ASP A 5 8.28 22.84 -5.59
CA ASP A 5 9.66 22.89 -6.09
C ASP A 5 10.36 21.51 -5.98
N ALA A 6 9.84 20.65 -5.09
CA ALA A 6 10.31 19.30 -4.83
C ALA A 6 9.15 18.38 -4.45
N TYR A 7 9.29 17.09 -4.73
CA TYR A 7 8.48 16.04 -4.10
C TYR A 7 9.32 15.26 -3.10
N PHE A 8 8.62 14.63 -2.17
CA PHE A 8 9.20 13.71 -1.20
C PHE A 8 8.65 12.32 -1.47
N PHE A 9 9.46 11.30 -1.26
CA PHE A 9 9.04 9.95 -1.55
C PHE A 9 9.72 8.91 -0.65
N GLY A 10 9.05 7.78 -0.44
CA GLY A 10 9.62 6.58 0.17
C GLY A 10 9.64 5.45 -0.85
N VAL A 11 10.60 4.55 -0.71
CA VAL A 11 10.74 3.35 -1.55
C VAL A 11 10.67 2.12 -0.65
N GLU A 12 9.83 1.17 -1.03
CA GLU A 12 9.79 -0.17 -0.46
C GLU A 12 10.43 -1.12 -1.48
N ILE A 13 11.39 -1.92 -1.04
CA ILE A 13 12.08 -2.91 -1.86
C ILE A 13 11.79 -4.28 -1.28
N GLU A 14 11.05 -5.10 -2.02
CA GLU A 14 10.75 -6.46 -1.64
C GLU A 14 11.67 -7.43 -2.38
N LEU A 15 12.30 -8.35 -1.64
CA LEU A 15 13.20 -9.32 -2.23
C LEU A 15 13.12 -10.68 -1.54
N ILE A 16 13.42 -11.72 -2.30
CA ILE A 16 13.64 -13.07 -1.80
C ILE A 16 15.08 -13.42 -2.14
N ALA A 17 15.91 -13.70 -1.13
CA ALA A 17 17.31 -14.02 -1.36
C ALA A 17 17.86 -15.02 -0.35
N ALA A 18 18.73 -15.92 -0.84
CA ALA A 18 19.51 -16.80 0.01
C ALA A 18 20.68 -16.04 0.64
N PRO A 19 21.01 -16.27 1.93
CA PRO A 19 22.21 -15.69 2.52
C PRO A 19 23.48 -16.28 1.89
N ILE A 20 24.56 -15.49 1.82
CA ILE A 20 25.87 -15.96 1.34
C ILE A 20 26.40 -17.10 2.22
N ARG A 21 26.14 -17.01 3.53
CA ARG A 21 26.52 -18.03 4.52
C ARG A 21 25.32 -18.35 5.40
N PRO A 22 24.54 -19.39 5.07
CA PRO A 22 23.49 -19.90 5.94
C PRO A 22 24.06 -20.31 7.30
N ARG A 23 23.45 -19.82 8.37
CA ARG A 23 23.71 -20.20 9.77
C ARG A 23 22.65 -21.21 10.24
N ASN A 24 23.06 -22.09 11.15
CA ASN A 24 22.17 -22.92 11.95
C ASN A 24 22.27 -22.47 13.44
N PRO A 25 21.17 -22.13 14.15
CA PRO A 25 19.79 -22.09 13.65
C PRO A 25 19.59 -20.99 12.60
N PHE A 26 18.73 -21.30 11.63
CA PHE A 26 18.29 -20.39 10.58
C PHE A 26 17.20 -19.46 11.15
N SER A 27 17.41 -18.16 11.06
CA SER A 27 16.50 -17.14 11.61
C SER A 27 16.52 -15.92 10.69
N PRO A 28 15.39 -15.53 10.08
CA PRO A 28 15.28 -14.33 9.25
C PRO A 28 15.68 -13.05 9.99
N GLU A 29 15.22 -12.87 11.25
CA GLU A 29 15.56 -11.74 12.13
C GLU A 29 17.07 -11.48 12.19
N TYR A 30 17.87 -12.56 12.32
CA TYR A 30 19.31 -12.45 12.35
C TYR A 30 19.87 -11.84 11.05
N TYR A 31 19.30 -12.17 9.89
CA TYR A 31 19.76 -11.61 8.61
C TYR A 31 19.21 -10.21 8.36
N TYR A 32 18.02 -9.87 8.84
CA TYR A 32 17.50 -8.51 8.80
C TYR A 32 18.41 -7.58 9.60
N GLU A 33 18.75 -7.95 10.83
CA GLU A 33 19.65 -7.16 11.67
C GLU A 33 21.08 -7.15 11.10
N LYS A 34 21.54 -8.25 10.50
CA LYS A 34 22.84 -8.27 9.81
C LYS A 34 22.86 -7.31 8.62
N LEU A 35 21.77 -7.23 7.84
CA LEU A 35 21.64 -6.27 6.74
C LEU A 35 21.62 -4.84 7.28
N ALA A 36 20.80 -4.55 8.28
CA ALA A 36 20.75 -3.23 8.93
C ALA A 36 22.13 -2.83 9.49
N SER A 37 22.87 -3.76 10.11
CA SER A 37 24.24 -3.52 10.58
C SER A 37 25.21 -3.18 9.46
N TRP A 38 25.09 -3.81 8.28
CA TRP A 38 25.93 -3.46 7.14
C TRP A 38 25.57 -2.06 6.60
N ILE A 39 24.29 -1.72 6.50
CA ILE A 39 23.86 -0.35 6.13
C ILE A 39 24.45 0.69 7.10
N ARG A 40 24.40 0.42 8.41
CA ARG A 40 25.02 1.28 9.43
C ARG A 40 26.53 1.42 9.29
N SER A 41 27.23 0.40 8.76
CA SER A 41 28.67 0.49 8.51
C SER A 41 29.04 1.47 7.39
N PHE A 42 28.08 1.83 6.53
CA PHE A 42 28.19 2.92 5.55
C PHE A 42 27.78 4.29 6.13
N ASN A 43 27.64 4.42 7.45
CA ASN A 43 27.22 5.64 8.15
C ASN A 43 25.79 6.10 7.76
N VAL A 44 24.90 5.14 7.44
CA VAL A 44 23.48 5.38 7.15
C VAL A 44 22.63 4.76 8.27
N ARG A 45 21.59 5.47 8.72
CA ARG A 45 20.70 4.94 9.76
C ARG A 45 19.90 3.76 9.23
N ALA A 46 19.88 2.67 9.99
CA ALA A 46 19.06 1.51 9.70
C ALA A 46 18.68 0.75 10.97
N ALA A 47 17.51 0.15 10.97
CA ALA A 47 17.06 -0.79 11.99
C ALA A 47 16.35 -1.98 11.34
N ALA A 48 16.29 -3.08 12.07
CA ALA A 48 15.63 -4.29 11.64
C ALA A 48 14.49 -4.62 12.61
N ASP A 49 13.44 -5.20 12.05
CA ASP A 49 12.31 -5.74 12.79
C ASP A 49 12.74 -6.97 13.61
N THR A 50 12.30 -7.01 14.86
CA THR A 50 12.52 -8.15 15.76
C THR A 50 11.50 -9.27 15.54
N LEU A 51 10.45 -9.03 14.75
CA LEU A 51 9.35 -9.94 14.42
C LEU A 51 8.53 -10.46 15.62
N VAL A 52 8.72 -9.89 16.81
CA VAL A 52 8.00 -10.28 18.04
C VAL A 52 6.63 -9.60 18.15
N GLU A 53 6.47 -8.39 17.61
CA GLU A 53 5.26 -7.58 17.77
C GLU A 53 4.29 -7.75 16.59
N LYS A 54 3.00 -7.94 16.90
CA LYS A 54 1.93 -8.22 15.92
C LYS A 54 1.42 -6.99 15.17
N TYR A 55 1.71 -5.77 15.63
CA TYR A 55 1.19 -4.54 15.05
C TYR A 55 2.34 -3.59 14.75
N ARG A 56 2.62 -3.36 13.45
CA ARG A 56 3.81 -2.66 12.96
C ARG A 56 3.41 -1.33 12.32
N LYS A 57 2.80 -0.42 13.08
CA LYS A 57 2.57 0.96 12.63
C LYS A 57 3.69 1.83 13.18
N TYR A 58 4.66 2.23 12.35
CA TYR A 58 5.81 3.00 12.83
C TYR A 58 6.04 4.32 12.08
N PRO A 59 5.38 5.42 12.50
CA PRO A 59 5.73 6.77 12.09
C PRO A 59 7.20 7.13 12.42
N GLU A 60 7.78 6.52 13.45
CA GLU A 60 9.15 6.75 13.90
C GLU A 60 10.25 6.13 13.02
N HIS A 61 9.91 5.50 11.88
CA HIS A 61 10.87 4.77 11.06
C HIS A 61 11.23 5.44 9.73
N TYR A 62 10.52 6.49 9.29
CA TYR A 62 10.76 7.10 7.98
C TYR A 62 12.04 7.96 7.88
N ASN A 63 12.94 7.87 8.85
CA ASN A 63 14.19 8.62 8.88
C ASN A 63 15.43 7.71 8.72
N LYS A 64 15.20 6.39 8.60
CA LYS A 64 16.20 5.33 8.51
C LYS A 64 15.70 4.25 7.55
N TRP A 65 16.58 3.36 7.13
CA TRP A 65 16.13 2.10 6.54
C TRP A 65 15.48 1.22 7.60
N TRP A 66 14.35 0.60 7.26
CA TRP A 66 13.66 -0.37 8.09
C TRP A 66 13.59 -1.70 7.35
N ILE A 67 14.21 -2.74 7.91
CA ILE A 67 14.24 -4.08 7.32
C ILE A 67 13.21 -4.95 8.03
N THR A 68 12.20 -5.41 7.31
CA THR A 68 11.04 -6.13 7.84
C THR A 68 10.68 -7.32 6.95
N GLU A 69 9.70 -8.10 7.38
CA GLU A 69 9.00 -9.08 6.55
C GLU A 69 7.77 -8.41 5.92
N ASP A 70 7.49 -8.76 4.67
CA ASP A 70 6.21 -8.50 4.00
C ASP A 70 5.44 -9.81 3.79
N GLY A 71 4.15 -9.81 4.14
CA GLY A 71 3.31 -11.00 4.11
C GLY A 71 2.99 -11.51 2.70
N SER A 72 3.09 -10.66 1.68
CA SER A 72 2.84 -11.03 0.28
C SER A 72 3.94 -11.92 -0.31
N LEU A 73 5.15 -11.87 0.26
CA LEU A 73 6.30 -12.68 -0.15
C LEU A 73 6.16 -14.17 0.25
N LYS A 74 5.30 -14.47 1.24
CA LYS A 74 5.03 -15.81 1.79
C LYS A 74 6.31 -16.50 2.26
N HIS A 75 6.29 -17.83 2.34
CA HIS A 75 7.45 -18.64 2.73
C HIS A 75 8.19 -19.19 1.50
N PRO A 76 9.34 -18.62 1.11
CA PRO A 76 10.17 -19.17 0.04
C PRO A 76 10.87 -20.46 0.48
N GLU A 77 11.43 -21.19 -0.49
CA GLU A 77 12.17 -22.42 -0.22
C GLU A 77 13.46 -22.14 0.57
N TYR A 78 13.81 -23.02 1.51
CA TYR A 78 15.08 -22.89 2.24
C TYR A 78 16.28 -22.96 1.26
N PRO A 79 17.32 -22.11 1.41
CA PRO A 79 17.58 -21.17 2.50
C PRO A 79 17.18 -19.71 2.22
N CYS A 80 16.21 -19.48 1.32
CA CYS A 80 15.81 -18.13 0.95
C CYS A 80 15.05 -17.43 2.06
N ILE A 81 15.24 -16.11 2.13
CA ILE A 81 14.64 -15.23 3.12
C ILE A 81 13.81 -14.20 2.35
N PRO A 82 12.49 -14.09 2.61
CA PRO A 82 11.70 -12.97 2.12
C PRO A 82 12.05 -11.75 2.98
N LEU A 83 12.16 -10.57 2.41
CA LEU A 83 12.26 -9.33 3.18
C LEU A 83 11.72 -8.14 2.39
N GLU A 84 11.28 -7.15 3.14
CA GLU A 84 10.98 -5.81 2.66
C GLU A 84 11.95 -4.83 3.32
N ALA A 85 12.47 -3.90 2.53
CA ALA A 85 13.28 -2.79 3.00
C ALA A 85 12.56 -1.47 2.69
N VAL A 86 12.14 -0.77 3.74
CA VAL A 86 11.49 0.54 3.65
C VAL A 86 12.56 1.62 3.80
N SER A 87 12.65 2.53 2.83
CA SER A 87 13.63 3.61 2.83
C SER A 87 13.27 4.72 3.82
N PRO A 88 14.24 5.56 4.23
CA PRO A 88 13.90 6.88 4.76
C PRO A 88 13.14 7.71 3.72
N VAL A 89 12.46 8.79 4.14
CA VAL A 89 11.89 9.76 3.21
C VAL A 89 13.03 10.43 2.43
N LEU A 90 12.94 10.33 1.11
CA LEU A 90 13.83 10.91 0.12
C LEU A 90 13.20 12.16 -0.49
N SER A 91 14.01 12.97 -1.17
CA SER A 91 13.56 14.21 -1.82
C SER A 91 14.11 14.24 -3.24
N THR A 92 13.26 14.64 -4.20
CA THR A 92 13.64 14.74 -5.61
C THR A 92 14.68 15.85 -5.89
N CYS A 93 14.90 16.75 -4.94
CA CYS A 93 15.91 17.82 -5.04
C CYS A 93 17.25 17.45 -4.40
N HIS A 94 17.35 16.28 -3.78
CA HIS A 94 18.58 15.77 -3.19
C HIS A 94 19.09 14.56 -3.99
N ARG A 95 20.37 14.22 -3.83
CA ARG A 95 20.95 13.01 -4.44
C ARG A 95 20.53 11.79 -3.63
N TRP A 96 19.37 11.25 -3.96
CA TRP A 96 18.76 10.12 -3.26
C TRP A 96 19.32 8.77 -3.73
N GLU A 97 19.94 8.72 -4.91
CA GLU A 97 20.47 7.50 -5.54
C GLU A 97 21.50 6.82 -4.64
N GLY A 98 22.36 7.61 -3.99
CA GLY A 98 23.36 7.10 -3.06
C GLY A 98 22.75 6.37 -1.86
N THR A 99 21.55 6.75 -1.41
CA THR A 99 20.84 6.04 -0.33
C THR A 99 20.42 4.64 -0.78
N ILE A 100 19.97 4.50 -2.03
CA ILE A 100 19.58 3.23 -2.65
C ILE A 100 20.82 2.37 -2.95
N GLU A 101 21.89 2.96 -3.45
CA GLU A 101 23.16 2.27 -3.70
C GLU A 101 23.75 1.67 -2.43
N VAL A 102 23.67 2.38 -1.28
CA VAL A 102 24.11 1.86 0.01
C VAL A 102 23.32 0.61 0.42
N PHE A 103 22.01 0.59 0.18
CA PHE A 103 21.19 -0.59 0.47
C PHE A 103 21.68 -1.80 -0.33
N TRP A 104 21.85 -1.67 -1.65
CA TRP A 104 22.33 -2.77 -2.50
C TRP A 104 23.76 -3.20 -2.13
N ALA A 105 24.65 -2.25 -1.86
CA ALA A 105 26.02 -2.55 -1.43
C ALA A 105 26.06 -3.31 -0.09
N ALA A 106 25.13 -3.03 0.83
CA ALA A 106 24.97 -3.79 2.06
C ALA A 106 24.33 -5.17 1.82
N CYS A 107 23.34 -5.24 0.92
CA CYS A 107 22.68 -6.48 0.52
C CYS A 107 23.69 -7.49 -0.02
N ASP A 108 24.61 -7.06 -0.89
CA ASP A 108 25.71 -7.87 -1.45
C ASP A 108 26.68 -8.43 -0.40
N ARG A 109 26.67 -7.93 0.84
CA ARG A 109 27.49 -8.47 1.95
C ARG A 109 26.78 -9.57 2.73
N VAL A 110 25.47 -9.68 2.59
CA VAL A 110 24.61 -10.57 3.39
C VAL A 110 24.01 -11.67 2.54
N PHE A 111 23.52 -11.32 1.36
CA PHE A 111 22.72 -12.15 0.49
C PHE A 111 23.41 -12.44 -0.84
N GLN A 112 23.04 -13.57 -1.43
CA GLN A 112 23.28 -13.85 -2.84
C GLN A 112 22.34 -12.98 -3.69
N MET A 113 22.53 -13.01 -5.02
CA MET A 113 21.65 -12.32 -5.95
C MET A 113 20.18 -12.71 -5.67
N PRO A 114 19.26 -11.74 -5.51
CA PRO A 114 17.85 -12.03 -5.29
C PRO A 114 17.24 -12.91 -6.39
N GLU A 115 16.25 -13.71 -6.01
CA GLU A 115 15.48 -14.50 -6.96
C GLU A 115 14.69 -13.60 -7.91
N ALA A 116 14.58 -14.04 -9.17
CA ALA A 116 13.67 -13.44 -10.14
C ALA A 116 12.21 -13.88 -9.88
N SER A 117 11.74 -13.70 -8.65
CA SER A 117 10.41 -14.10 -8.20
C SER A 117 9.35 -13.10 -8.61
N HIS A 118 8.21 -13.60 -9.08
CA HIS A 118 7.02 -12.79 -9.36
C HIS A 118 6.32 -12.30 -8.08
N ARG A 119 6.78 -12.72 -6.90
CA ARG A 119 6.29 -12.22 -5.62
C ARG A 119 7.00 -10.93 -5.18
N CYS A 120 8.21 -10.70 -5.65
CA CYS A 120 8.94 -9.47 -5.35
C CYS A 120 8.35 -8.28 -6.12
N GLY A 121 8.20 -7.16 -5.44
CA GLY A 121 7.79 -5.87 -5.97
C GLY A 121 8.62 -4.71 -5.44
N SER A 122 8.18 -3.52 -5.80
CA SER A 122 8.66 -2.29 -5.20
C SER A 122 7.53 -1.27 -5.21
N HIS A 123 7.38 -0.55 -4.10
CA HIS A 123 6.43 0.54 -3.98
C HIS A 123 7.16 1.87 -3.90
N ILE A 124 6.56 2.90 -4.49
CA ILE A 124 7.04 4.27 -4.41
C ILE A 124 5.90 5.13 -3.88
N HIS A 125 6.04 5.58 -2.64
CA HIS A 125 5.08 6.47 -2.00
C HIS A 125 5.50 7.90 -2.25
N VAL A 126 4.61 8.76 -2.75
CA VAL A 126 4.95 10.16 -3.09
C VAL A 126 4.08 11.11 -2.28
N SER A 127 4.70 12.16 -1.75
CA SER A 127 4.02 13.24 -1.02
C SER A 127 4.51 14.62 -1.49
N PRO A 128 3.68 15.66 -1.38
CA PRO A 128 4.08 17.02 -1.70
C PRO A 128 5.05 17.62 -0.66
N SER A 129 5.06 17.08 0.56
CA SER A 129 5.98 17.42 1.66
C SER A 129 5.75 16.44 2.82
N PRO A 130 6.72 16.22 3.73
CA PRO A 130 6.50 15.40 4.93
C PRO A 130 5.37 15.90 5.84
N LEU A 131 4.95 17.17 5.70
CA LEU A 131 3.93 17.82 6.53
C LEU A 131 2.69 18.23 5.74
N LYS A 132 2.57 17.87 4.46
CA LYS A 132 1.44 18.29 3.61
C LYS A 132 0.79 17.11 2.93
N MET A 133 -0.53 17.19 2.79
CA MET A 133 -1.33 16.27 2.01
C MET A 133 -1.67 16.87 0.66
N PHE A 134 -1.97 16.02 -0.32
CA PHE A 134 -2.54 16.47 -1.58
C PHE A 134 -3.99 16.93 -1.35
N SER A 135 -4.38 18.04 -1.96
CA SER A 135 -5.80 18.36 -2.12
C SER A 135 -6.46 17.37 -3.09
N LEU A 136 -7.78 17.22 -3.02
CA LEU A 136 -8.52 16.41 -3.99
C LEU A 136 -8.23 16.82 -5.44
N SER A 137 -8.12 18.12 -5.72
CA SER A 137 -7.78 18.63 -7.05
C SER A 137 -6.35 18.29 -7.48
N GLN A 138 -5.41 18.11 -6.54
CA GLN A 138 -4.08 17.58 -6.83
C GLN A 138 -4.13 16.07 -7.05
N LEU A 139 -4.83 15.31 -6.21
CA LEU A 139 -5.00 13.86 -6.36
C LEU A 139 -5.62 13.49 -7.71
N LYS A 140 -6.68 14.20 -8.14
CA LYS A 140 -7.26 14.01 -9.49
C LYS A 140 -6.26 14.21 -10.62
N ARG A 141 -5.37 15.20 -10.49
CA ARG A 141 -4.31 15.45 -11.47
C ARG A 141 -3.25 14.36 -11.45
N VAL A 142 -2.88 13.87 -10.27
CA VAL A 142 -1.98 12.72 -10.10
C VAL A 142 -2.60 11.47 -10.72
N ALA A 143 -3.86 11.14 -10.41
CA ALA A 143 -4.59 10.00 -10.97
C ALA A 143 -4.68 10.08 -12.50
N TYR A 144 -4.95 11.26 -13.06
CA TYR A 144 -4.88 11.47 -14.50
C TYR A 144 -3.47 11.21 -15.06
N GLY A 145 -2.44 11.73 -14.40
CA GLY A 145 -1.05 11.52 -14.78
C GLY A 145 -0.66 10.04 -14.76
N VAL A 146 -1.12 9.28 -13.76
CA VAL A 146 -0.91 7.82 -13.66
C VAL A 146 -1.47 7.12 -14.89
N VAL A 147 -2.71 7.41 -15.29
CA VAL A 147 -3.32 6.84 -16.50
C VAL A 147 -2.62 7.31 -17.78
N PHE A 148 -2.24 8.60 -17.85
CA PHE A 148 -1.59 9.17 -19.02
C PHE A 148 -0.21 8.56 -19.30
N TYR A 149 0.59 8.35 -18.27
CA TYR A 149 1.94 7.77 -18.39
C TYR A 149 1.99 6.25 -18.24
N GLU A 150 0.85 5.61 -18.00
CA GLU A 150 0.74 4.16 -17.82
C GLU A 150 1.45 3.31 -18.89
N PRO A 151 1.35 3.60 -20.21
CA PRO A 151 2.07 2.82 -21.22
C PRO A 151 3.59 2.88 -21.08
N LEU A 152 4.13 4.03 -20.64
CA LEU A 152 5.57 4.18 -20.41
C LEU A 152 6.02 3.40 -19.18
N VAL A 153 5.19 3.36 -18.14
CA VAL A 153 5.44 2.55 -16.94
C VAL A 153 5.45 1.06 -17.33
N GLU A 154 4.49 0.61 -18.15
CA GLU A 154 4.48 -0.78 -18.63
C GLU A 154 5.73 -1.14 -19.44
N GLU A 155 6.23 -0.21 -20.26
CA GLU A 155 7.42 -0.44 -21.09
C GLU A 155 8.70 -0.62 -20.26
N ILE A 156 8.83 0.06 -19.12
CA ILE A 156 9.99 -0.10 -18.23
C ILE A 156 9.91 -1.35 -17.36
N LEU A 157 8.72 -1.94 -17.18
CA LEU A 157 8.56 -3.16 -16.40
C LEU A 157 9.27 -4.36 -17.06
N PRO A 158 9.90 -5.24 -16.26
CA PRO A 158 10.38 -6.53 -16.74
C PRO A 158 9.27 -7.29 -17.46
N ARG A 159 9.59 -7.97 -18.56
CA ARG A 159 8.59 -8.70 -19.37
C ARG A 159 7.77 -9.70 -18.55
N SER A 160 8.37 -10.34 -17.54
CA SER A 160 7.71 -11.27 -16.63
C SER A 160 6.67 -10.64 -15.71
N ARG A 161 6.68 -9.30 -15.57
CA ARG A 161 5.75 -8.54 -14.72
C ARG A 161 4.59 -7.93 -15.49
N ARG A 162 4.71 -7.79 -16.81
CA ARG A 162 3.64 -7.24 -17.65
C ARG A 162 2.45 -8.20 -17.64
N ASN A 163 1.24 -7.68 -17.45
CA ASN A 163 -0.01 -8.44 -17.33
C ASN A 163 -0.05 -9.43 -16.15
N HIS A 164 0.78 -9.25 -15.14
CA HIS A 164 0.74 -10.08 -13.94
C HIS A 164 -0.47 -9.70 -13.08
N PRO A 165 -1.20 -10.65 -12.44
CA PRO A 165 -2.39 -10.32 -11.65
C PRO A 165 -2.16 -9.33 -10.50
N TYR A 166 -0.91 -9.27 -10.01
CA TYR A 166 -0.46 -8.36 -8.95
C TYR A 166 0.32 -7.13 -9.49
N CYS A 167 0.30 -6.92 -10.80
CA CYS A 167 0.94 -5.79 -11.48
C CYS A 167 0.10 -5.42 -12.70
N LYS A 168 -1.16 -5.06 -12.43
CA LYS A 168 -2.14 -4.66 -13.45
C LYS A 168 -2.05 -3.16 -13.71
N LEU A 169 -2.47 -2.78 -14.91
CA LEU A 169 -2.63 -1.39 -15.29
C LEU A 169 -3.79 -0.77 -14.49
N ASN A 170 -3.65 0.48 -14.05
CA ASN A 170 -4.70 1.23 -13.35
C ASN A 170 -5.97 1.33 -14.19
N THR A 171 -5.81 1.45 -15.51
CA THR A 171 -6.96 1.46 -16.43
C THR A 171 -7.74 0.16 -16.39
N GLU A 172 -7.14 -0.97 -16.01
CA GLU A 172 -7.83 -2.24 -15.85
C GLU A 172 -8.71 -2.33 -14.59
N HIS A 173 -8.57 -1.40 -13.65
CA HIS A 173 -9.37 -1.36 -12.43
C HIS A 173 -10.69 -0.61 -12.60
N SER A 174 -10.93 0.03 -13.74
CA SER A 174 -12.18 0.75 -14.02
C SER A 174 -12.71 0.38 -15.40
N ASP A 175 -13.89 -0.26 -15.44
CA ASP A 175 -14.54 -0.63 -16.71
C ASP A 175 -14.90 0.61 -17.55
N GLU A 176 -15.16 1.74 -16.90
CA GLU A 176 -15.34 3.03 -17.56
C GLU A 176 -14.06 3.49 -18.26
N LEU A 177 -12.91 3.48 -17.56
CA LEU A 177 -11.61 3.86 -18.14
C LEU A 177 -11.20 2.89 -19.27
N LYS A 178 -11.36 1.58 -19.08
CA LYS A 178 -11.16 0.58 -20.15
C LYS A 178 -11.98 0.92 -21.38
N THR A 179 -13.26 1.21 -21.19
CA THR A 179 -14.17 1.53 -22.29
C THR A 179 -13.70 2.79 -23.02
N ILE A 180 -13.32 3.85 -22.31
CA ILE A 180 -12.82 5.08 -22.95
C ILE A 180 -11.56 4.81 -23.77
N ILE A 181 -10.61 4.03 -23.23
CA ILE A 181 -9.32 3.76 -23.88
C ILE A 181 -9.49 2.80 -25.06
N TRP A 182 -10.27 1.73 -24.92
CA TRP A 182 -10.43 0.70 -25.95
C TRP A 182 -11.46 1.03 -27.03
N SER A 183 -12.39 1.96 -26.79
CA SER A 183 -13.41 2.36 -27.78
C SER A 183 -12.91 3.32 -28.84
N SER A 184 -11.75 3.96 -28.66
CA SER A 184 -11.25 4.97 -29.59
C SER A 184 -10.14 4.42 -30.48
N GLN A 185 -10.22 4.73 -31.77
CA GLN A 185 -9.11 4.59 -32.70
C GLN A 185 -8.09 5.74 -32.54
N ASP A 186 -8.46 6.82 -31.84
CA ASP A 186 -7.63 8.00 -31.59
C ASP A 186 -7.29 8.15 -30.10
N THR A 187 -6.00 8.00 -29.78
CA THR A 187 -5.44 8.09 -28.43
C THR A 187 -5.64 9.47 -27.80
N GLU A 188 -5.56 10.56 -28.58
CA GLU A 188 -5.67 11.91 -28.03
C GLU A 188 -7.10 12.20 -27.56
N SER A 189 -8.09 11.84 -28.37
CA SER A 189 -9.51 11.96 -28.01
C SER A 189 -9.86 11.13 -26.77
N SER A 190 -9.31 9.92 -26.61
CA SER A 190 -9.48 9.12 -25.40
C SER A 190 -8.91 9.80 -24.16
N LEU A 191 -7.68 10.31 -24.24
CA LEU A 191 -7.02 10.96 -23.10
C LEU A 191 -7.74 12.25 -22.69
N ARG A 192 -8.35 12.98 -23.62
CA ARG A 192 -9.22 14.13 -23.31
C ARG A 192 -10.47 13.72 -22.55
N ARG A 193 -11.13 12.62 -22.96
CA ARG A 193 -12.30 12.07 -22.26
C ARG A 193 -11.96 11.57 -20.86
N VAL A 194 -10.84 10.84 -20.71
CA VAL A 194 -10.33 10.41 -19.40
C VAL A 194 -10.07 11.63 -18.50
N ARG A 195 -9.42 12.67 -19.04
CA ARG A 195 -9.15 13.91 -18.30
C ARG A 195 -10.43 14.54 -17.79
N HIS A 196 -11.43 14.69 -18.66
CA HIS A 196 -12.72 15.27 -18.28
C HIS A 196 -13.39 14.45 -17.17
N ARG A 197 -13.37 13.12 -17.29
CA ARG A 197 -13.97 12.25 -16.28
C ARG A 197 -13.28 12.34 -14.92
N ILE A 198 -11.96 12.26 -14.88
CA ILE A 198 -11.19 12.27 -13.62
C ILE A 198 -11.19 13.67 -12.98
N ILE A 199 -10.99 14.72 -13.78
CA ILE A 199 -10.80 16.08 -13.26
C ILE A 199 -12.15 16.76 -13.02
N ASP A 200 -13.04 16.73 -14.01
CA ASP A 200 -14.26 17.55 -14.03
C ASP A 200 -15.51 16.77 -13.61
N GLY A 201 -15.54 15.45 -13.82
CA GLY A 201 -16.73 14.60 -13.72
C GLY A 201 -17.21 14.21 -12.31
N SER A 202 -16.90 14.97 -11.25
CA SER A 202 -17.35 14.67 -9.87
C SER A 202 -18.35 15.69 -9.30
N HIS A 203 -19.07 16.42 -10.15
CA HIS A 203 -20.06 17.42 -9.72
C HIS A 203 -21.52 16.96 -9.84
N GLU A 204 -21.78 15.72 -10.24
CA GLU A 204 -23.13 15.15 -10.38
C GLU A 204 -23.26 13.84 -9.59
N GLU A 205 -23.26 13.94 -8.27
CA GLU A 205 -24.10 13.05 -7.45
C GLU A 205 -25.16 13.95 -6.84
N THR A 206 -26.31 14.01 -7.51
CA THR A 206 -27.53 14.59 -6.94
C THR A 206 -27.94 13.70 -5.77
N CYS A 207 -28.01 14.29 -4.58
CA CYS A 207 -28.77 13.71 -3.48
C CYS A 207 -30.23 13.72 -3.92
N ASP A 208 -30.73 12.59 -4.39
CA ASP A 208 -32.16 12.38 -4.52
C ASP A 208 -32.71 12.33 -3.10
N GLU A 209 -33.32 13.44 -2.68
CA GLU A 209 -34.22 13.48 -1.53
C GLU A 209 -35.40 12.57 -1.87
N GLU A 210 -35.49 11.40 -1.22
CA GLU A 210 -36.69 10.58 -1.26
C GLU A 210 -37.79 11.32 -0.49
N ASP A 211 -38.76 11.84 -1.24
CA ASP A 211 -40.02 12.37 -0.74
C ASP A 211 -40.77 11.27 0.05
N GLU A 212 -40.91 11.47 1.36
CA GLU A 212 -41.89 10.75 2.18
C GLU A 212 -43.30 11.20 1.80
N GLU A 213 -44.02 10.40 0.99
CA GLU A 213 -45.48 10.47 0.90
C GLU A 213 -46.16 9.32 1.66
N ASP A 214 -46.77 9.74 2.76
CA ASP A 214 -47.76 9.07 3.59
C ASP A 214 -49.01 8.67 2.76
N SER A 215 -49.34 7.38 2.69
CA SER A 215 -50.74 6.96 2.53
C SER A 215 -51.02 5.52 3.01
N SER A 216 -51.93 5.47 3.96
CA SER A 216 -52.66 4.32 4.49
C SER A 216 -53.47 3.53 3.46
N SER A 217 -53.55 2.20 3.60
CA SER A 217 -54.83 1.47 3.71
C SER A 217 -54.65 -0.04 3.89
N ASP A 218 -55.61 -0.60 4.63
CA ASP A 218 -55.78 -1.93 5.22
C ASP A 218 -55.95 -3.17 4.28
N ASP A 219 -55.97 -4.33 4.97
CA ASP A 219 -56.60 -5.64 4.66
C ASP A 219 -55.85 -6.69 3.82
N ASP A 220 -55.94 -8.02 4.04
CA ASP A 220 -56.19 -8.93 5.17
C ASP A 220 -55.97 -10.38 4.62
N SER A 221 -55.42 -11.30 5.44
CA SER A 221 -55.45 -12.79 5.34
C SER A 221 -54.74 -13.47 4.13
N SER A 222 -54.04 -14.61 4.20
CA SER A 222 -54.19 -15.85 4.98
C SER A 222 -52.94 -16.76 4.90
N ILE A 223 -52.53 -17.32 6.05
CA ILE A 223 -52.08 -18.71 6.34
C ILE A 223 -51.19 -19.48 5.34
N SER A 224 -50.00 -19.89 5.81
CA SER A 224 -49.55 -21.30 5.79
C SER A 224 -48.26 -21.51 6.62
N SER A 225 -48.30 -22.56 7.44
CA SER A 225 -47.38 -22.99 8.50
C SER A 225 -46.10 -23.70 8.03
N LYS A 226 -45.04 -23.66 8.87
CA LYS A 226 -44.15 -24.77 9.35
C LYS A 226 -42.87 -24.16 10.00
N SER A 227 -42.69 -24.22 11.32
CA SER A 227 -41.92 -25.24 12.10
C SER A 227 -40.45 -25.35 11.61
N ASP A 228 -39.37 -25.11 12.37
CA ASP A 228 -38.96 -25.56 13.72
C ASP A 228 -37.87 -24.58 14.26
N SER A 229 -37.83 -24.18 15.55
CA SER A 229 -37.18 -24.87 16.70
C SER A 229 -35.69 -25.19 16.45
N LYS A 230 -34.68 -24.92 17.29
CA LYS A 230 -34.45 -24.39 18.66
C LYS A 230 -32.91 -24.30 18.79
N TYR A 231 -32.37 -23.32 19.51
CA TYR A 231 -31.44 -23.49 20.65
C TYR A 231 -30.89 -22.12 21.10
N SER A 232 -31.34 -21.71 22.29
CA SER A 232 -30.65 -20.83 23.24
C SER A 232 -29.43 -21.58 23.82
N ASP A 233 -28.48 -21.05 24.58
CA ASP A 233 -28.44 -20.02 25.62
C ASP A 233 -26.94 -19.76 25.89
N SER A 234 -26.56 -18.50 26.13
CA SER A 234 -26.01 -17.97 27.40
C SER A 234 -24.71 -18.60 27.90
N ASP A 235 -23.70 -17.77 28.15
CA ASP A 235 -23.18 -17.62 29.52
C ASP A 235 -22.31 -16.36 29.64
N THR A 236 -22.69 -15.59 30.65
CA THR A 236 -22.12 -14.35 31.21
C THR A 236 -20.98 -14.71 32.20
N TYR A 237 -20.04 -13.80 32.49
CA TYR A 237 -19.60 -13.43 33.86
C TYR A 237 -18.40 -12.45 33.83
N ASP A 238 -18.70 -11.22 34.23
CA ASP A 238 -18.12 -10.35 35.27
C ASP A 238 -16.61 -10.01 35.37
N PHE A 239 -16.40 -8.72 35.07
CA PHE A 239 -15.59 -7.63 35.65
C PHE A 239 -14.86 -7.82 37.01
N GLU A 240 -13.60 -7.36 37.07
CA GLU A 240 -13.05 -6.62 38.23
C GLU A 240 -12.19 -5.43 37.73
N ASP A 241 -12.42 -4.29 38.38
CA ASP A 241 -11.83 -2.96 38.20
C ASP A 241 -10.31 -2.88 38.46
N THR A 242 -9.64 -1.93 37.79
CA THR A 242 -8.66 -1.05 38.45
C THR A 242 -8.47 0.25 37.67
N ASP A 243 -8.82 1.35 38.33
CA ASP A 243 -8.60 2.74 37.92
C ASP A 243 -7.12 3.07 37.67
N SER A 244 -6.83 3.84 36.63
CA SER A 244 -6.00 5.04 36.74
C SER A 244 -6.14 5.93 35.50
N ASP A 245 -6.42 7.20 35.78
CA ASP A 245 -6.58 8.32 34.86
C ASP A 245 -5.37 8.53 33.93
N GLU A 246 -5.62 8.71 32.62
CA GLU A 246 -4.97 9.79 31.88
C GLU A 246 -5.79 10.23 30.67
N LEU A 247 -5.78 11.55 30.46
CA LEU A 247 -6.66 12.37 29.64
C LEU A 247 -6.39 12.27 28.13
N ASP A 248 -7.48 12.35 27.37
CA ASP A 248 -7.66 12.94 26.04
C ASP A 248 -6.46 12.96 25.06
N SER A 249 -6.56 12.13 24.02
CA SER A 249 -6.65 12.69 22.66
C SER A 249 -7.41 11.73 21.75
N VAL A 250 -8.56 12.17 21.26
CA VAL A 250 -9.32 11.52 20.19
C VAL A 250 -8.53 11.70 18.90
N TYR A 251 -7.65 10.74 18.58
CA TYR A 251 -7.12 10.57 17.23
C TYR A 251 -8.02 9.57 16.51
N THR A 252 -8.91 10.11 15.70
CA THR A 252 -9.77 9.33 14.82
C THR A 252 -8.92 8.55 13.83
N ASP A 253 -9.21 7.25 13.77
CA ASP A 253 -8.83 6.31 12.73
C ASP A 253 -8.82 6.94 11.34
N SER A 254 -7.73 6.73 10.62
CA SER A 254 -7.70 6.87 9.17
C SER A 254 -6.94 5.70 8.57
N ASP A 255 -7.70 4.65 8.27
CA ASP A 255 -7.45 3.71 7.20
C ASP A 255 -7.37 4.47 5.86
N TYR A 256 -6.22 5.03 5.52
CA TYR A 256 -5.97 5.53 4.16
C TYR A 256 -4.48 5.41 3.83
N PHE A 257 -4.09 4.23 3.35
CA PHE A 257 -2.99 4.10 2.42
C PHE A 257 -3.56 4.35 1.01
N TYR A 258 -3.13 5.44 0.39
CA TYR A 258 -3.25 5.71 -1.05
C TYR A 258 -1.86 5.94 -1.61
#